data_AF-A0A0T6B6Q2-F1
#
_entry.id   AF-A0A0T6B6Q2-F1
#
_cell.length_a   1.000
_cell.length_b   1.000
_cell.length_c   1.000
_cell.angle_alpha   90.00
_cell.angle_beta   90.00
_cell.angle_gamma   90.00
#
_symmetry.space_group_name_H-M   'P 1'
#
loop_
_entity.id
_entity.type
_entity.pdbx_description
1 polymer ?
#
loop_
_entity_poly.entity_id
_entity_poly.type
_entity_poly.pdbx_seq_one_letter_code
_entity_poly.pdbx_strand_id
1 'polypeptide(L)'
;KEGDSFILDMATTAVAVGKLEIARRKGQSIPEGWAQDKEGQITTDTNNALSAGSCLMPLGGSELNSGYKGYGLACLVEIFCGILAGATYGPNIRKWGNTSRDADLGQCFVAINPQCFAPGFEGRMSDLMNIMRNLKTTDPSKPVLVAGDPEKQHMAAVDKIGG
;
A
#
# COMPACT_ATOMS: atom_id res chain seq x y z
N LYS A 1 -13.91 8.85 18.27
CA LYS A 1 -14.16 10.20 18.85
C LYS A 1 -14.80 11.07 17.77
N GLU A 2 -15.39 12.21 18.14
CA GLU A 2 -15.85 13.19 17.14
C GLU A 2 -14.67 13.61 16.24
N GLY A 3 -14.84 13.52 14.91
CA GLY A 3 -13.76 13.77 13.93
C GLY A 3 -12.67 12.68 13.82
N ASP A 4 -12.89 11.47 14.32
CA ASP A 4 -12.00 10.32 14.11
C ASP A 4 -12.34 9.59 12.81
N SER A 5 -11.35 9.06 12.08
CA SER A 5 -11.55 8.45 10.77
C SER A 5 -10.59 7.30 10.54
N PHE A 6 -11.09 6.21 9.96
CA PHE A 6 -10.27 5.10 9.50
C PHE A 6 -9.80 5.37 8.07
N ILE A 7 -8.49 5.52 7.88
CA ILE A 7 -7.90 5.87 6.58
C ILE A 7 -6.83 4.84 6.24
N LEU A 8 -7.16 3.92 5.34
CA LEU A 8 -6.21 2.91 4.84
C LEU A 8 -5.68 3.34 3.47
N ASP A 9 -4.37 3.54 3.40
CA ASP A 9 -3.62 3.73 2.16
C ASP A 9 -2.49 2.70 2.08
N MET A 10 -2.48 1.92 1.00
CA MET A 10 -1.51 0.84 0.82
C MET A 10 -1.30 0.51 -0.65
N ALA A 11 -0.06 0.19 -1.00
CA ALA A 11 0.23 -0.57 -2.20
C ALA A 11 -0.22 -2.03 -2.03
N THR A 12 -0.54 -2.71 -3.13
CA THR A 12 -0.82 -4.15 -3.14
C THR A 12 0.45 -5.01 -3.18
N THR A 13 1.63 -4.37 -3.24
CA THR A 13 2.95 -4.99 -3.11
C THR A 13 3.43 -4.98 -1.66
N ALA A 14 4.36 -5.88 -1.31
CA ALA A 14 4.97 -5.93 0.02
C ALA A 14 5.68 -4.61 0.40
N VAL A 15 6.13 -3.87 -0.61
CA VAL A 15 6.79 -2.59 -0.46
C VAL A 15 6.54 -1.71 -1.68
N ALA A 16 6.48 -0.40 -1.50
CA ALA A 16 6.42 0.56 -2.61
C ALA A 16 7.80 0.74 -3.26
N VAL A 17 7.84 0.92 -4.60
CA VAL A 17 9.08 1.11 -5.37
C VAL A 17 9.95 2.26 -4.83
N GLY A 18 9.34 3.33 -4.31
CA GLY A 18 10.06 4.46 -3.72
C GLY A 18 10.94 4.06 -2.52
N LYS A 19 10.55 3.04 -1.73
CA LYS A 19 11.38 2.54 -0.62
C LYS A 19 12.61 1.77 -1.12
N LEU A 20 12.50 1.02 -2.23
CA LEU A 20 13.66 0.40 -2.88
C LEU A 20 14.63 1.47 -3.40
N GLU A 21 14.09 2.51 -4.03
CA GLU A 21 14.89 3.63 -4.54
C GLU A 21 15.66 4.35 -3.41
N ILE A 22 15.02 4.55 -2.26
CA ILE A 22 15.68 5.11 -1.07
C ILE A 22 16.78 4.17 -0.56
N ALA A 23 16.53 2.86 -0.47
CA ALA A 23 17.53 1.88 -0.04
C ALA A 23 18.74 1.86 -1.00
N ARG A 24 18.49 1.87 -2.32
CA ARG A 24 19.55 1.96 -3.35
C ARG A 24 20.40 3.21 -3.17
N ARG A 25 19.78 4.38 -3.01
CA ARG A 25 20.48 5.65 -2.80
C ARG A 25 21.32 5.66 -1.52
N LYS A 26 20.92 4.90 -0.50
CA LYS A 26 21.68 4.73 0.75
C LYS A 26 22.74 3.62 0.68
N GLY A 27 22.84 2.88 -0.44
CA GLY A 27 23.72 1.71 -0.54
C GLY A 27 23.34 0.58 0.42
N GLN A 28 22.06 0.48 0.79
CA GLN A 28 21.56 -0.51 1.74
C GLN A 28 20.93 -1.69 1.00
N SER A 29 21.09 -2.89 1.55
CA SER A 29 20.32 -4.06 1.14
C SER A 29 18.85 -3.94 1.54
N ILE A 30 17.99 -4.68 0.84
CA ILE A 30 16.56 -4.79 1.17
C ILE A 30 16.27 -6.12 1.86
N PRO A 31 15.24 -6.20 2.72
CA PRO A 31 14.79 -7.47 3.28
C PRO A 31 14.32 -8.45 2.20
N GLU A 32 14.44 -9.75 2.49
CA GLU A 32 13.79 -10.78 1.68
C GLU A 32 12.28 -10.56 1.62
N GLY A 33 11.68 -10.93 0.49
CA GLY A 33 10.24 -10.78 0.27
C GLY A 33 9.82 -9.38 -0.22
N TRP A 34 10.76 -8.48 -0.52
CA TRP A 34 10.46 -7.20 -1.17
C TRP A 34 10.42 -7.31 -2.70
N ALA A 35 11.35 -8.06 -3.29
CA ALA A 35 11.52 -8.13 -4.74
C ALA A 35 12.11 -9.48 -5.18
N GLN A 36 11.94 -9.74 -6.48
CA GLN A 36 12.60 -10.79 -7.23
C GLN A 36 13.41 -10.19 -8.37
N ASP A 37 14.52 -10.82 -8.74
CA ASP A 37 15.29 -10.49 -9.93
C ASP A 37 14.58 -10.95 -11.21
N LYS A 38 15.24 -10.74 -12.36
CA LYS A 38 14.71 -11.08 -13.68
C LYS A 38 14.60 -12.60 -13.93
N GLU A 39 15.27 -13.42 -13.12
CA GLU A 39 15.16 -14.88 -13.10
C GLU A 39 14.04 -15.36 -12.15
N GLY A 40 13.34 -14.45 -11.48
CA GLY A 40 12.30 -14.75 -10.51
C GLY A 40 12.83 -15.21 -9.15
N GLN A 41 14.14 -15.07 -8.89
CA GLN A 41 14.74 -15.42 -7.61
C GLN A 41 14.61 -14.27 -6.61
N ILE A 42 14.39 -14.60 -5.33
CA ILE A 42 14.33 -13.58 -4.27
C ILE A 42 15.67 -12.87 -4.19
N THR A 43 15.64 -11.54 -4.09
CA THR A 43 16.86 -10.73 -4.05
C THR A 43 16.82 -9.70 -2.92
N THR A 44 17.99 -9.50 -2.30
CA THR A 44 18.24 -8.46 -1.28
C THR A 44 19.13 -7.34 -1.82
N ASP A 45 19.61 -7.48 -3.05
CA ASP A 45 20.40 -6.45 -3.74
C ASP A 45 19.48 -5.46 -4.47
N THR A 46 19.67 -4.18 -4.19
CA THR A 46 18.80 -3.13 -4.74
C THR A 46 19.00 -2.90 -6.23
N ASN A 47 20.16 -3.20 -6.80
CA ASN A 47 20.40 -3.06 -8.23
C ASN A 47 19.69 -4.18 -9.00
N ASN A 48 19.75 -5.41 -8.49
CA ASN A 48 18.99 -6.54 -9.04
C ASN A 48 17.48 -6.29 -8.92
N ALA A 49 17.00 -5.82 -7.77
CA ALA A 49 15.60 -5.52 -7.53
C ALA A 49 15.03 -4.40 -8.42
N LEU A 50 15.87 -3.50 -8.95
CA LEU A 50 15.48 -2.39 -9.83
C LEU A 50 15.91 -2.60 -11.29
N SER A 51 16.41 -3.80 -11.63
CA SER A 51 16.85 -4.13 -12.98
C SER A 51 15.68 -4.37 -13.93
N ALA A 52 15.92 -4.29 -15.24
CA ALA A 52 14.87 -4.59 -16.20
C ALA A 52 14.44 -6.07 -16.11
N GLY A 53 13.16 -6.31 -15.86
CA GLY A 53 12.60 -7.65 -15.70
C GLY A 53 12.46 -8.10 -14.24
N SER A 54 12.95 -7.32 -13.28
CA SER A 54 12.67 -7.55 -11.86
C SER A 54 11.22 -7.22 -11.51
N CYS A 55 10.73 -7.82 -10.43
CA CYS A 55 9.37 -7.65 -9.95
C CYS A 55 9.35 -7.37 -8.45
N LEU A 56 8.46 -6.48 -8.02
CA LEU A 56 8.10 -6.37 -6.62
C LEU A 56 7.25 -7.56 -6.22
N MET A 57 7.45 -8.05 -4.99
CA MET A 57 6.61 -9.10 -4.45
C MET A 57 5.23 -8.56 -4.06
N PRO A 58 4.15 -9.34 -4.22
CA PRO A 58 2.83 -8.95 -3.74
C PRO A 58 2.81 -8.83 -2.21
N LEU A 59 1.80 -8.16 -1.65
CA LEU A 59 1.55 -8.18 -0.21
C LEU A 59 1.42 -9.64 0.27
N GLY A 60 2.16 -9.99 1.32
CA GLY A 60 2.33 -11.38 1.75
C GLY A 60 3.54 -12.08 1.13
N GLY A 61 4.31 -11.44 0.24
CA GLY A 61 5.59 -11.95 -0.21
C GLY A 61 5.46 -13.22 -1.06
N SER A 62 6.15 -14.29 -0.64
CA SER A 62 6.13 -15.59 -1.32
C SER A 62 4.89 -16.41 -0.97
N GLU A 63 4.72 -17.56 -1.64
CA GLU A 63 3.62 -18.49 -1.36
C GLU A 63 3.56 -18.91 0.12
N LEU A 64 4.73 -19.14 0.74
CA LEU A 64 4.86 -19.49 2.15
C LEU A 64 4.16 -18.47 3.07
N ASN A 65 4.18 -17.20 2.70
CA ASN A 65 3.62 -16.09 3.47
C ASN A 65 2.28 -15.59 2.89
N SER A 66 1.63 -16.42 2.06
CA SER A 66 0.34 -16.14 1.40
C SER A 66 0.38 -14.97 0.41
N GLY A 67 1.47 -14.80 -0.34
CA GLY A 67 1.61 -13.77 -1.38
C GLY A 67 0.52 -13.78 -2.45
N TYR A 68 -0.09 -14.95 -2.73
CA TYR A 68 -1.23 -15.07 -3.63
C TYR A 68 -2.43 -14.19 -3.23
N LYS A 69 -2.58 -13.82 -1.95
CA LYS A 69 -3.63 -12.91 -1.47
C LYS A 69 -3.36 -11.48 -1.92
N GLY A 70 -2.12 -10.99 -1.79
CA GLY A 70 -1.72 -9.68 -2.30
C GLY A 70 -1.78 -9.62 -3.82
N TYR A 71 -1.43 -10.71 -4.49
CA TYR A 71 -1.61 -10.85 -5.94
C TYR A 71 -3.09 -10.73 -6.33
N GLY A 72 -3.98 -11.44 -5.64
CA GLY A 72 -5.43 -11.32 -5.85
C GLY A 72 -5.96 -9.88 -5.64
N LEU A 73 -5.47 -9.18 -4.61
CA LEU A 73 -5.80 -7.76 -4.39
C LEU A 73 -5.28 -6.87 -5.52
N ALA A 74 -4.06 -7.11 -6.02
CA ALA A 74 -3.50 -6.39 -7.17
C ALA A 74 -4.34 -6.61 -8.43
N CYS A 75 -4.76 -7.85 -8.70
CA CYS A 75 -5.66 -8.16 -9.81
C CYS A 75 -7.00 -7.42 -9.71
N LEU A 76 -7.57 -7.32 -8.50
CA LEU A 76 -8.82 -6.58 -8.30
C LEU A 76 -8.66 -5.09 -8.67
N VAL A 77 -7.54 -4.47 -8.26
CA VAL A 77 -7.21 -3.08 -8.64
C VAL A 77 -7.06 -2.96 -10.15
N GLU A 78 -6.35 -3.88 -10.80
CA GLU A 78 -6.17 -3.88 -12.27
C GLU A 78 -7.51 -4.04 -13.02
N ILE A 79 -8.42 -4.87 -12.50
CA ILE A 79 -9.76 -5.05 -13.09
C ILE A 79 -10.55 -3.75 -13.01
N PHE A 80 -10.55 -3.06 -11.86
CA PHE A 80 -11.29 -1.81 -11.71
C PHE A 80 -10.67 -0.65 -12.48
N CYS A 81 -9.34 -0.50 -12.41
CA CYS A 81 -8.63 0.66 -12.93
C CYS A 81 -8.16 0.49 -14.38
N GLY A 82 -7.89 -0.73 -14.84
CA GLY A 82 -7.53 -1.02 -16.22
C GLY A 82 -8.75 -1.42 -17.03
N ILE A 83 -9.26 -2.62 -16.75
CA ILE A 83 -10.29 -3.29 -17.56
C ILE A 83 -11.61 -2.50 -17.56
N LEU A 84 -12.19 -2.24 -16.40
CA LEU A 84 -13.49 -1.56 -16.28
C LEU A 84 -13.42 -0.08 -16.68
N ALA A 85 -12.28 0.57 -16.48
CA ALA A 85 -12.09 1.96 -16.87
C ALA A 85 -11.87 2.14 -18.38
N GLY A 86 -11.64 1.05 -19.14
CA GLY A 86 -11.28 1.10 -20.55
C GLY A 86 -9.85 1.62 -20.79
N ALA A 87 -8.98 1.50 -19.79
CA ALA A 87 -7.61 1.98 -19.82
C ALA A 87 -6.62 0.85 -20.19
N THR A 88 -5.38 1.21 -20.47
CA THR A 88 -4.30 0.26 -20.69
C THR A 88 -3.99 -0.53 -19.40
N TYR A 89 -3.72 -1.83 -19.54
CA TYR A 89 -3.54 -2.73 -18.39
C TYR A 89 -2.32 -3.65 -18.52
N GLY A 90 -1.83 -4.11 -17.37
CA GLY A 90 -0.76 -5.09 -17.23
C GLY A 90 0.54 -4.68 -17.96
N PRO A 91 1.19 -5.60 -18.73
CA PRO A 91 2.46 -5.30 -19.38
C PRO A 91 2.36 -4.27 -20.51
N ASN A 92 1.14 -3.91 -20.92
CA ASN A 92 0.91 -2.90 -21.94
C ASN A 92 1.11 -1.47 -21.40
N ILE A 93 1.10 -1.28 -20.08
CA ILE A 93 1.33 0.03 -19.44
C ILE A 93 2.75 0.50 -19.74
N ARG A 94 2.93 1.78 -20.06
CA ARG A 94 4.27 2.34 -20.28
C ARG A 94 5.09 2.31 -18.98
N LYS A 95 6.39 2.06 -19.11
CA LYS A 95 7.31 2.19 -17.97
C LYS A 95 7.36 3.63 -17.46
N TRP A 96 7.48 3.79 -16.15
CA TRP A 96 7.68 5.09 -15.51
C TRP A 96 8.89 5.82 -16.13
N GLY A 97 8.73 7.12 -16.40
CA GLY A 97 9.76 7.96 -17.04
C GLY A 97 9.82 7.90 -18.57
N ASN A 98 9.22 6.91 -19.22
CA ASN A 98 9.13 6.89 -20.68
C ASN A 98 7.91 7.69 -21.17
N THR A 99 8.11 8.85 -21.79
CA THR A 99 7.04 9.75 -22.26
C THR A 99 6.70 9.63 -23.75
N SER A 100 7.19 8.59 -24.45
CA SER A 100 6.95 8.38 -25.89
C SER A 100 5.50 8.03 -26.26
N ARG A 101 4.69 7.65 -25.27
CA ARG A 101 3.24 7.41 -25.40
C ARG A 101 2.55 7.82 -24.11
N ASP A 102 1.24 8.03 -24.19
CA ASP A 102 0.43 8.32 -23.01
C ASP A 102 0.47 7.18 -21.99
N ALA A 103 0.31 7.53 -20.71
CA ALA A 103 0.27 6.52 -19.66
C ALA A 103 -1.00 5.67 -19.75
N ASP A 104 -2.11 6.34 -20.11
CA ASP A 104 -3.44 5.74 -20.24
C ASP A 104 -3.80 4.87 -19.02
N LEU A 105 -3.68 5.48 -17.83
CA LEU A 105 -4.01 4.84 -16.56
C LEU A 105 -5.44 5.18 -16.17
N GLY A 106 -6.22 4.20 -15.77
CA GLY A 106 -7.52 4.45 -15.15
C GLY A 106 -7.45 4.46 -13.63
N GLN A 107 -8.51 4.98 -13.04
CA GLN A 107 -8.69 5.11 -11.59
C GLN A 107 -10.13 4.74 -11.25
N CYS A 108 -10.34 4.12 -10.09
CA CYS A 108 -11.66 3.77 -9.60
C CYS A 108 -11.93 4.50 -8.28
N PHE A 109 -13.07 5.17 -8.19
CA PHE A 109 -13.55 5.83 -6.99
C PHE A 109 -14.88 5.24 -6.57
N VAL A 110 -14.99 4.83 -5.30
CA VAL A 110 -16.21 4.24 -4.75
C VAL A 110 -16.64 5.06 -3.54
N ALA A 111 -17.89 5.54 -3.57
CA ALA A 111 -18.52 6.24 -2.46
C ALA A 111 -19.76 5.46 -2.01
N ILE A 112 -19.82 5.11 -0.73
CA ILE A 112 -20.92 4.37 -0.13
C ILE A 112 -21.54 5.26 0.94
N ASN A 113 -22.84 5.56 0.82
CA ASN A 113 -23.55 6.30 1.85
C ASN A 113 -23.90 5.36 3.03
N PRO A 114 -23.29 5.51 4.22
CA PRO A 114 -23.56 4.61 5.34
C PRO A 114 -24.99 4.72 5.86
N GLN A 115 -25.68 5.84 5.61
CA GLN A 115 -27.06 6.08 6.05
C GLN A 115 -28.09 5.21 5.30
N CYS A 116 -27.68 4.55 4.20
CA CYS A 116 -28.52 3.59 3.49
C CYS A 116 -28.49 2.18 4.11
N PHE A 117 -27.73 1.97 5.19
CA PHE A 117 -27.51 0.68 5.84
C PHE A 117 -27.90 0.73 7.33
N ALA A 118 -27.28 -0.12 8.15
CA ALA A 118 -27.57 -0.18 9.57
C ALA A 118 -27.24 1.14 10.30
N PRO A 119 -28.10 1.60 11.23
CA PRO A 119 -27.95 2.88 11.91
C PRO A 119 -26.70 2.95 12.82
N GLY A 120 -26.37 4.16 13.26
CA GLY A 120 -25.29 4.41 14.22
C GLY A 120 -23.90 4.08 13.68
N PHE A 121 -23.65 4.34 12.40
CA PHE A 121 -22.36 4.03 11.74
C PHE A 121 -21.18 4.69 12.46
N GLU A 122 -21.27 5.99 12.73
CA GLU A 122 -20.21 6.78 13.35
C GLU A 122 -19.86 6.25 14.75
N GLY A 123 -20.89 5.91 15.53
CA GLY A 123 -20.73 5.31 16.86
C GLY A 123 -20.03 3.95 16.80
N ARG A 124 -20.48 3.06 15.92
CA ARG A 124 -19.88 1.72 15.75
C ARG A 124 -18.46 1.77 15.20
N MET A 125 -18.16 2.69 14.28
CA MET A 125 -16.80 2.91 13.79
C MET A 125 -15.89 3.45 14.88
N SER A 126 -16.37 4.42 15.67
CA SER A 126 -15.61 4.93 16.82
C SER A 126 -15.33 3.84 17.85
N ASP A 127 -16.31 2.97 18.12
CA ASP A 127 -16.15 1.85 19.05
C ASP A 127 -15.11 0.85 18.54
N LEU A 128 -15.20 0.42 17.28
CA LEU A 128 -14.23 -0.49 16.66
C LEU A 128 -12.80 0.06 16.73
N MET A 129 -12.59 1.34 16.39
CA MET A 129 -11.28 1.97 16.48
C MET A 129 -10.76 2.05 17.93
N ASN A 130 -11.65 2.30 18.90
CA ASN A 130 -11.27 2.26 20.31
C ASN A 130 -10.91 0.85 20.77
N ILE A 131 -11.64 -0.19 20.35
CA ILE A 131 -11.31 -1.58 20.64
C ILE A 131 -9.91 -1.91 20.12
N MET A 132 -9.62 -1.56 18.86
CA MET A 132 -8.30 -1.79 18.25
C MET A 132 -7.17 -1.11 19.03
N ARG A 133 -7.30 0.18 19.35
CA ARG A 133 -6.27 0.95 20.08
C ARG A 133 -6.04 0.46 21.51
N ASN A 134 -7.04 -0.19 22.13
CA ASN A 134 -6.96 -0.72 23.49
C ASN A 134 -6.55 -2.21 23.55
N LEU A 135 -6.21 -2.84 22.41
CA LEU A 135 -5.65 -4.19 22.42
C LEU A 135 -4.34 -4.21 23.20
N LYS A 136 -4.08 -5.33 23.89
CA LYS A 136 -2.82 -5.55 24.61
C LYS A 136 -1.66 -5.50 23.61
N THR A 137 -0.77 -4.51 23.78
CA THR A 137 0.45 -4.43 22.97
C THR A 137 1.46 -5.51 23.37
N THR A 138 2.26 -5.95 22.40
CA THR A 138 3.41 -6.84 22.61
C THR A 138 4.64 -6.10 23.13
N ASP A 139 4.69 -4.78 22.93
CA ASP A 139 5.77 -3.89 23.35
C ASP A 139 5.15 -2.65 24.03
N PRO A 140 5.30 -2.47 25.36
CA PRO A 140 4.71 -1.35 26.08
C PRO A 140 5.11 0.04 25.56
N SER A 141 6.22 0.14 24.81
CA SER A 141 6.65 1.39 24.18
C SER A 141 5.95 1.70 22.85
N LYS A 142 5.20 0.75 22.29
CA LYS A 142 4.54 0.85 20.99
C LYS A 142 3.04 0.54 21.13
N PRO A 143 2.18 1.56 21.22
CA PRO A 143 0.73 1.34 21.27
C PRO A 143 0.23 0.75 19.95
N VAL A 144 -0.90 0.03 20.00
CA VAL A 144 -1.60 -0.41 18.78
C VAL A 144 -2.20 0.81 18.09
N LEU A 145 -1.90 0.95 16.81
CA LEU A 145 -2.37 2.06 15.98
C LEU A 145 -3.45 1.58 15.01
N VAL A 146 -4.35 2.49 14.65
CA VAL A 146 -5.35 2.29 13.60
C VAL A 146 -4.87 2.99 12.32
N ALA A 147 -5.29 2.48 11.17
CA ALA A 147 -4.98 3.10 9.88
C ALA A 147 -5.39 4.59 9.86
N GLY A 148 -4.43 5.47 9.56
CA GLY A 148 -4.56 6.92 9.63
C GLY A 148 -3.97 7.57 10.89
N ASP A 149 -3.74 6.81 11.97
CA ASP A 149 -3.09 7.34 13.19
C ASP A 149 -1.67 7.86 12.91
N PRO A 150 -0.77 7.11 12.22
CA PRO A 150 0.57 7.60 11.92
C PRO A 150 0.56 8.88 11.09
N GLU A 151 -0.29 8.96 10.06
CA GLU A 151 -0.42 10.11 9.18
C GLU A 151 -0.94 11.33 9.95
N LYS A 152 -1.94 11.14 10.82
CA LYS A 152 -2.47 12.22 11.68
C LYS A 152 -1.41 12.76 12.64
N GLN A 153 -0.61 11.88 13.25
CA GLN A 153 0.51 12.28 14.11
C GLN A 153 1.57 13.04 13.32
N HIS A 154 1.88 12.59 12.10
CA HIS A 154 2.84 13.24 11.23
C HIS A 154 2.37 14.63 10.79
N MET A 155 1.12 14.77 10.33
CA MET A 155 0.54 16.08 9.98
C MET A 155 0.60 17.05 11.16
N ALA A 156 0.18 16.61 12.36
CA ALA A 156 0.27 17.45 13.55
C ALA A 156 1.72 17.83 13.93
N ALA A 157 2.72 17.01 13.56
CA ALA A 157 4.12 17.35 13.74
C ALA A 157 4.60 18.37 12.70
N VAL A 158 4.16 18.24 11.44
CA VAL A 158 4.45 19.19 10.34
C VAL A 158 3.82 20.56 10.63
N ASP A 159 2.56 20.60 11.07
CA ASP A 159 1.88 21.85 11.44
C ASP A 159 2.64 22.62 12.54
N LYS A 160 3.22 21.89 13.51
CA LYS A 160 4.01 22.49 14.61
C LYS A 160 5.31 23.13 14.15
N ILE A 161 5.89 22.67 13.05
CA ILE A 161 7.14 23.22 12.49
C ILE A 161 6.89 24.25 11.39
N GLY A 162 5.62 24.60 11.12
CA GLY A 162 5.23 25.63 10.16
C GLY A 162 5.25 25.17 8.70
N GLY A 163 5.03 23.87 8.46
CA GLY A 163 4.82 23.33 7.12
C GLY A 163 3.45 23.66 6.53
#